data_AF-A0AA90U4I4-F1
#
_entry.id   AF-A0AA90U4I4-F1
#
_cell.length_a   1.000
_cell.length_b   1.000
_cell.length_c   1.000
_cell.angle_alpha   90.00
_cell.angle_beta   90.00
_cell.angle_gamma   90.00
#
_symmetry.space_group_name_H-M   'P 1'
#
loop_
_entity.id
_entity.type
_entity.pdbx_description
1 polymer ?
#
loop_
_entity_poly.entity_id
_entity_poly.type
_entity_poly.pdbx_seq_one_letter_code
_entity_poly.pdbx_strand_id
1 'polypeptide(L)'
;MNVEEIMTSKDLVVVSATTKVMDAMRKMKETGIHQVPVVSGNKYLGMLSYREILRRRSIQPNSKVDSFMIKTSKISKGDSIERALGLLKSSGLPALPVIDRGRLVGILSRTDVLRHLTYFRGVEKQTNAEIMSSDPVTVGEDEDIYSAMDKMRSLDESEIPVVSKAGKLVGILKMESVAPASISRSEDRIGKQEYAGEKEKIRVVASSFMDLPVSVLPEESITKSAEVMINARIHIVPVVNREDAVIGIVGVSDILHAIETGDRTRGVLIQVSGLGPFDDDLYDELFFEAGKFVSRLAKLAGIKNGTFLVHVAKYESGGRTKYSLRTRLFGGSFAMSVNDYDWNFGKCIARIFDTYEKRIKKEKQRT
;
A
#
# COMPACT_ATOMS: atom_id res chain seq x y z
N MET A 1 14.80 13.93 -9.95
CA MET A 1 14.79 12.48 -10.21
C MET A 1 13.44 12.15 -10.81
N ASN A 2 13.46 11.59 -12.02
CA ASN A 2 12.28 11.15 -12.74
C ASN A 2 12.12 9.63 -12.67
N VAL A 3 10.93 9.13 -13.02
CA VAL A 3 10.60 7.70 -13.03
C VAL A 3 11.60 6.88 -13.85
N GLU A 4 12.03 7.38 -15.00
CA GLU A 4 12.95 6.65 -15.89
C GLU A 4 14.32 6.33 -15.27
N GLU A 5 14.75 7.10 -14.27
CA GLU A 5 16.06 6.94 -13.63
C GLU A 5 16.12 5.70 -12.72
N ILE A 6 14.99 5.27 -12.15
CA ILE A 6 14.94 4.17 -11.17
C ILE A 6 13.96 3.04 -11.53
N MET A 7 13.14 3.21 -12.57
CA MET A 7 12.21 2.15 -12.99
C MET A 7 12.95 0.92 -13.51
N THR A 8 12.34 -0.25 -13.32
CA THR A 8 12.73 -1.44 -14.07
C THR A 8 12.18 -1.33 -15.50
N SER A 9 13.08 -1.36 -16.50
CA SER A 9 12.73 -1.16 -17.92
C SER A 9 13.22 -2.26 -18.86
N LYS A 10 14.11 -3.14 -18.38
CA LYS A 10 14.63 -4.31 -19.10
C LYS A 10 14.07 -5.58 -18.48
N ASP A 11 13.98 -6.64 -19.28
CA ASP A 11 13.55 -7.97 -18.86
C ASP A 11 12.23 -7.98 -18.09
N LEU A 12 11.27 -7.18 -18.56
CA LEU A 12 9.98 -7.01 -17.91
C LEU A 12 9.23 -8.34 -17.84
N VAL A 13 9.01 -8.80 -16.61
CA VAL A 13 8.20 -9.97 -16.31
C VAL A 13 6.73 -9.58 -16.42
N VAL A 14 6.08 -10.01 -17.50
CA VAL A 14 4.66 -9.77 -17.77
C VAL A 14 3.88 -11.06 -17.96
N VAL A 15 2.55 -11.01 -17.81
CA VAL A 15 1.64 -12.13 -18.08
C VAL A 15 0.53 -11.71 -19.03
N SER A 16 -0.09 -12.66 -19.74
CA SER A 16 -1.28 -12.36 -20.55
C SER A 16 -2.56 -12.52 -19.72
N ALA A 17 -3.63 -11.82 -20.12
CA ALA A 17 -4.95 -11.97 -19.50
C ALA A 17 -5.49 -13.41 -19.54
N THR A 18 -5.06 -14.20 -20.53
CA THR A 18 -5.47 -15.61 -20.71
C THR A 18 -4.55 -16.62 -20.00
N THR A 19 -3.43 -16.17 -19.42
CA THR A 19 -2.53 -17.02 -18.63
C THR A 19 -3.29 -17.61 -17.45
N LYS A 20 -3.01 -18.86 -17.08
CA LYS A 20 -3.59 -19.46 -15.87
C LYS A 20 -2.96 -18.81 -14.63
N VAL A 21 -3.76 -18.60 -13.60
CA VAL A 21 -3.28 -17.97 -12.35
C VAL A 21 -2.14 -18.77 -11.71
N MET A 22 -2.19 -20.11 -11.76
CA MET A 22 -1.11 -20.96 -11.26
C MET A 22 0.22 -20.77 -12.01
N ASP A 23 0.16 -20.58 -13.33
CA ASP A 23 1.35 -20.29 -14.14
C ASP A 23 1.91 -18.90 -13.83
N ALA A 24 1.03 -17.92 -13.61
CA ALA A 24 1.43 -16.59 -13.18
C ALA A 24 2.08 -16.62 -11.79
N MET A 25 1.50 -17.33 -10.82
CA MET A 25 2.07 -17.50 -9.47
C MET A 25 3.44 -18.18 -9.50
N ARG A 26 3.62 -19.20 -10.34
CA ARG A 26 4.91 -19.88 -10.52
C ARG A 26 5.94 -18.94 -11.11
N LYS A 27 5.60 -18.21 -12.19
CA LYS A 27 6.49 -17.21 -12.80
C LYS A 27 6.88 -16.12 -11.80
N MET A 28 5.92 -15.63 -11.01
CA MET A 28 6.14 -14.68 -9.92
C MET A 28 7.10 -15.22 -8.87
N LYS A 29 6.92 -16.47 -8.43
CA LYS A 29 7.80 -17.14 -7.46
C LYS A 29 9.22 -17.31 -7.99
N GLU A 30 9.38 -17.83 -9.21
CA GLU A 30 10.67 -18.06 -9.86
C GLU A 30 11.48 -16.76 -10.05
N THR A 31 10.76 -15.67 -10.31
CA THR A 31 11.38 -14.35 -10.52
C THR A 31 11.50 -13.53 -9.22
N GLY A 32 10.89 -13.99 -8.12
CA GLY A 32 10.84 -13.25 -6.85
C GLY A 32 10.02 -11.95 -6.94
N ILE A 33 9.00 -11.92 -7.80
CA ILE A 33 8.19 -10.73 -8.08
C ILE A 33 6.78 -10.92 -7.53
N HIS A 34 6.35 -10.01 -6.65
CA HIS A 34 5.05 -10.10 -5.96
C HIS A 34 3.91 -9.42 -6.72
N GLN A 35 4.22 -8.70 -7.81
CA GLN A 35 3.23 -8.08 -8.69
C GLN A 35 3.75 -7.97 -10.14
N VAL A 36 2.92 -8.37 -11.12
CA VAL A 36 3.28 -8.37 -12.54
C VAL A 36 2.25 -7.61 -13.40
N PRO A 37 2.69 -6.89 -14.44
CA PRO A 37 1.78 -6.32 -15.43
C PRO A 37 1.10 -7.39 -16.28
N VAL A 38 -0.19 -7.18 -16.52
CA VAL A 38 -1.03 -7.97 -17.42
C VAL A 38 -1.14 -7.24 -18.75
N VAL A 39 -0.79 -7.93 -19.84
CA VAL A 39 -0.71 -7.32 -21.18
C VAL A 39 -1.44 -8.15 -22.25
N SER A 40 -1.76 -7.50 -23.36
CA SER A 40 -2.09 -8.15 -24.64
C SER A 40 -1.13 -7.61 -25.70
N GLY A 41 -0.14 -8.41 -26.08
CA GLY A 41 1.04 -7.91 -26.79
C GLY A 41 1.75 -6.85 -25.95
N ASN A 42 1.92 -5.65 -26.50
CA ASN A 42 2.52 -4.50 -25.78
C ASN A 42 1.49 -3.59 -25.09
N LYS A 43 0.20 -3.92 -25.18
CA LYS A 43 -0.87 -3.12 -24.57
C LYS A 43 -1.07 -3.53 -23.12
N TYR A 44 -0.91 -2.57 -22.22
CA TYR A 44 -1.20 -2.75 -20.80
C TYR A 44 -2.71 -2.89 -20.54
N LEU A 45 -3.09 -3.91 -19.77
CA LEU A 45 -4.48 -4.21 -19.41
C LEU A 45 -4.77 -4.01 -17.91
N GLY A 46 -3.82 -4.33 -17.04
CA GLY A 46 -3.97 -4.28 -15.58
C GLY A 46 -2.74 -4.82 -14.85
N MET A 47 -2.81 -4.94 -13.53
CA MET A 47 -1.80 -5.59 -12.69
C MET A 47 -2.39 -6.84 -12.03
N LEU A 48 -1.51 -7.80 -11.72
CA LEU A 48 -1.83 -8.97 -10.91
C LEU A 48 -0.79 -9.09 -9.78
N SER A 49 -1.24 -9.16 -8.53
CA SER A 49 -0.38 -9.40 -7.37
C SER A 49 -0.76 -10.66 -6.59
N TYR A 50 0.14 -11.12 -5.71
CA TYR A 50 -0.19 -12.18 -4.75
C TYR A 50 -1.39 -11.81 -3.89
N ARG A 51 -1.51 -10.55 -3.46
CA ARG A 51 -2.66 -10.08 -2.66
C ARG A 51 -3.99 -10.31 -3.39
N GLU A 52 -4.07 -9.96 -4.67
CA GLU A 52 -5.30 -10.14 -5.46
C GLU A 52 -5.72 -11.62 -5.57
N ILE A 53 -4.73 -12.51 -5.63
CA ILE A 53 -4.91 -13.96 -5.72
C ILE A 53 -5.29 -14.53 -4.35
N LEU A 54 -4.47 -14.29 -3.34
CA LEU A 54 -4.47 -14.98 -2.04
C LEU A 54 -5.53 -14.45 -1.06
N ARG A 55 -6.11 -13.27 -1.31
CA ARG A 55 -7.31 -12.80 -0.59
C ARG A 55 -8.53 -13.69 -0.84
N ARG A 56 -8.55 -14.46 -1.94
CA ARG A 56 -9.65 -15.39 -2.21
C ARG A 56 -9.45 -16.67 -1.40
N ARG A 57 -10.47 -17.08 -0.66
CA ARG A 57 -10.46 -18.33 0.13
C ARG A 57 -10.36 -19.59 -0.74
N SER A 58 -10.84 -19.52 -1.97
CA SER A 58 -10.80 -20.62 -2.93
C SER A 58 -10.45 -20.07 -4.31
N ILE A 59 -9.50 -20.73 -4.98
CA ILE A 59 -9.01 -20.39 -6.31
C ILE A 59 -9.12 -21.66 -7.14
N GLN A 60 -9.79 -21.59 -8.29
CA GLN A 60 -9.79 -22.74 -9.19
C GLN A 60 -8.43 -22.77 -9.93
N PRO A 61 -7.73 -23.92 -9.99
CA PRO A 61 -6.38 -24.00 -10.56
C PRO A 61 -6.29 -23.51 -12.02
N ASN A 62 -7.39 -23.65 -12.78
CA ASN A 62 -7.47 -23.25 -14.19
C ASN A 62 -8.06 -21.85 -14.41
N SER A 63 -8.35 -21.08 -13.35
CA SER A 63 -8.81 -19.70 -13.53
C SER A 63 -7.75 -18.87 -14.27
N LYS A 64 -8.24 -17.95 -15.10
CA LYS A 64 -7.40 -17.04 -15.88
C LYS A 64 -7.06 -15.78 -15.09
N VAL A 65 -5.95 -15.15 -15.44
CA VAL A 65 -5.45 -13.91 -14.82
C VAL A 65 -6.47 -12.76 -14.92
N ASP A 66 -7.24 -12.68 -16.01
CA ASP A 66 -8.28 -11.66 -16.21
C ASP A 66 -9.29 -11.55 -15.05
N SER A 67 -9.53 -12.66 -14.37
CA SER A 67 -10.50 -12.78 -13.30
C SER A 67 -9.97 -12.22 -11.98
N PHE A 68 -8.67 -11.91 -11.90
CA PHE A 68 -7.97 -11.45 -10.69
C PHE A 68 -7.29 -10.10 -10.90
N MET A 69 -6.99 -9.73 -12.16
CA MET A 69 -6.30 -8.49 -12.46
C MET A 69 -7.09 -7.27 -11.99
N ILE A 70 -6.38 -6.25 -11.55
CA ILE A 70 -6.94 -4.95 -11.19
C ILE A 70 -6.44 -3.88 -12.15
N LYS A 71 -7.27 -2.85 -12.36
CA LYS A 71 -6.80 -1.63 -13.01
C LYS A 71 -6.04 -0.80 -12.00
N THR A 72 -4.95 -0.20 -12.43
CA THR A 72 -4.12 0.66 -11.58
C THR A 72 -3.85 1.98 -12.29
N SER A 73 -3.52 2.99 -11.49
CA SER A 73 -2.95 4.23 -11.98
C SER A 73 -1.70 3.96 -12.80
N LYS A 74 -1.51 4.75 -13.85
CA LYS A 74 -0.38 4.67 -14.79
C LYS A 74 0.50 5.89 -14.60
N ILE A 75 1.80 5.71 -14.78
CA ILE A 75 2.78 6.80 -14.77
C ILE A 75 3.55 6.82 -16.09
N SER A 76 4.16 7.96 -16.41
CA SER A 76 5.02 8.14 -17.58
C SER A 76 6.49 8.17 -17.17
N LYS A 77 7.40 7.89 -18.11
CA LYS A 77 8.86 7.94 -17.88
C LYS A 77 9.35 9.29 -17.31
N GLY A 78 8.76 10.38 -17.79
CA GLY A 78 9.09 11.75 -17.36
C GLY A 78 8.32 12.24 -16.14
N ASP A 79 7.44 11.42 -15.54
CA ASP A 79 6.82 11.80 -14.27
C ASP A 79 7.90 11.93 -13.18
N SER A 80 7.69 12.84 -12.24
CA SER A 80 8.59 13.00 -11.10
C SER A 80 8.46 11.83 -10.12
N ILE A 81 9.53 11.52 -9.39
CA ILE A 81 9.46 10.48 -8.36
C ILE A 81 8.51 10.83 -7.22
N GLU A 82 8.37 12.10 -6.86
CA GLU A 82 7.42 12.54 -5.83
C GLU A 82 5.97 12.23 -6.22
N ARG A 83 5.62 12.42 -7.50
CA ARG A 83 4.30 12.02 -8.03
C ARG A 83 4.11 10.51 -7.93
N ALA A 84 5.11 9.73 -8.33
CA ALA A 84 5.04 8.28 -8.24
C ALA A 84 4.93 7.77 -6.80
N LEU A 85 5.69 8.36 -5.87
CA LEU A 85 5.60 8.08 -4.43
C LEU A 85 4.23 8.42 -3.87
N GLY A 86 3.66 9.56 -4.25
CA GLY A 86 2.30 9.95 -3.87
C GLY A 86 1.28 8.89 -4.28
N LEU A 87 1.37 8.39 -5.51
CA LEU A 87 0.51 7.32 -6.01
C LEU A 87 0.75 5.98 -5.31
N LEU A 88 2.00 5.58 -5.06
CA LEU A 88 2.33 4.34 -4.33
C LEU A 88 1.81 4.35 -2.89
N LYS A 89 1.86 5.53 -2.23
CA LYS A 89 1.32 5.76 -0.89
C LYS A 89 -0.21 5.74 -0.89
N SER A 90 -0.85 6.55 -1.73
CA SER A 90 -2.31 6.71 -1.69
C SER A 90 -3.06 5.47 -2.16
N SER A 91 -2.55 4.77 -3.17
CA SER A 91 -3.21 3.59 -3.74
C SER A 91 -2.93 2.29 -2.97
N GLY A 92 -1.94 2.30 -2.07
CA GLY A 92 -1.47 1.07 -1.41
C GLY A 92 -0.89 0.03 -2.38
N LEU A 93 -0.62 0.38 -3.65
CA LEU A 93 -0.15 -0.57 -4.65
C LEU A 93 1.36 -0.88 -4.47
N PRO A 94 1.78 -2.15 -4.67
CA PRO A 94 3.20 -2.52 -4.64
C PRO A 94 4.03 -1.95 -5.79
N ALA A 95 3.41 -1.67 -6.93
CA ALA A 95 4.07 -1.13 -8.10
C ALA A 95 3.11 -0.40 -9.05
N LEU A 96 3.67 0.48 -9.87
CA LEU A 96 2.97 1.24 -10.91
C LEU A 96 3.52 0.89 -12.30
N PRO A 97 2.65 0.64 -13.29
CA PRO A 97 3.06 0.46 -14.68
C PRO A 97 3.53 1.79 -15.28
N VAL A 98 4.69 1.76 -15.94
CA VAL A 98 5.20 2.90 -16.72
C VAL A 98 4.77 2.74 -18.16
N ILE A 99 3.98 3.68 -18.64
CA ILE A 99 3.36 3.66 -19.97
C ILE A 99 3.92 4.80 -20.82
N ASP A 100 4.30 4.50 -22.05
CA ASP A 100 4.69 5.49 -23.05
C ASP A 100 3.98 5.20 -24.38
N ARG A 101 3.35 6.23 -24.94
CA ARG A 101 2.52 6.15 -26.17
C ARG A 101 1.56 4.95 -26.16
N GLY A 102 0.90 4.71 -25.02
CA GLY A 102 -0.08 3.63 -24.83
C GLY A 102 0.50 2.23 -24.68
N ARG A 103 1.83 2.07 -24.65
CA ARG A 103 2.53 0.79 -24.49
C ARG A 103 3.22 0.71 -23.14
N LEU A 104 3.28 -0.50 -22.58
CA LEU A 104 4.07 -0.76 -21.38
C LEU A 104 5.57 -0.66 -21.73
N VAL A 105 6.30 0.17 -20.99
CA VAL A 105 7.74 0.43 -21.21
C VAL A 105 8.58 0.24 -19.95
N GLY A 106 7.93 0.01 -18.80
CA GLY A 106 8.60 -0.24 -17.53
C GLY A 106 7.62 -0.48 -16.39
N ILE A 107 8.17 -0.73 -15.21
CA ILE A 107 7.46 -0.82 -13.94
C ILE A 107 8.27 -0.08 -12.88
N LEU A 108 7.59 0.65 -12.00
CA LEU A 108 8.19 1.26 -10.83
C LEU A 108 7.58 0.62 -9.58
N SER A 109 8.38 -0.16 -8.86
CA SER A 109 7.98 -0.83 -7.62
C SER A 109 8.44 -0.07 -6.38
N ARG A 110 7.85 -0.40 -5.23
CA ARG A 110 8.35 0.09 -3.94
C ARG A 110 9.78 -0.40 -3.68
N THR A 111 10.16 -1.58 -4.13
CA THR A 111 11.53 -2.10 -4.05
C THR A 111 12.51 -1.26 -4.85
N ASP A 112 12.11 -0.74 -6.01
CA ASP A 112 12.95 0.18 -6.79
C ASP A 112 13.19 1.49 -6.03
N VAL A 113 12.18 1.99 -5.32
CA VAL A 113 12.33 3.14 -4.42
C VAL A 113 13.29 2.80 -3.27
N LEU A 114 13.13 1.65 -2.61
CA LEU A 114 14.00 1.22 -1.50
C LEU A 114 15.46 1.08 -1.92
N ARG A 115 15.73 0.57 -3.13
CA ARG A 115 17.11 0.49 -3.68
C ARG A 115 17.77 1.85 -3.86
N HIS A 116 16.95 2.89 -4.00
CA HIS A 116 17.37 4.28 -4.18
C HIS A 116 17.07 5.13 -2.94
N LEU A 117 16.90 4.49 -1.77
CA LEU A 117 16.43 5.16 -0.57
C LEU A 117 17.38 6.29 -0.10
N THR A 118 18.69 6.12 -0.31
CA THR A 118 19.72 7.11 0.04
C THR A 118 19.68 8.38 -0.82
N TYR A 119 19.01 8.37 -1.97
CA TYR A 119 18.79 9.58 -2.76
C TYR A 119 17.76 10.53 -2.12
N PHE A 120 16.96 10.05 -1.17
CA PHE A 120 15.97 10.84 -0.47
C PHE A 120 16.54 11.45 0.80
N ARG A 121 16.36 12.77 0.96
CA ARG A 121 16.84 13.49 2.15
C ARG A 121 16.03 13.07 3.39
N GLY A 122 16.68 13.09 4.55
CA GLY A 122 16.04 12.86 5.85
C GLY A 122 16.06 11.41 6.32
N VAL A 123 16.01 10.44 5.39
CA VAL A 123 15.96 9.01 5.68
C VAL A 123 17.13 8.54 6.54
N GLU A 124 18.36 9.00 6.24
CA GLU A 124 19.57 8.49 6.90
C GLU A 124 19.64 8.78 8.40
N LYS A 125 18.84 9.76 8.88
CA LYS A 125 18.82 10.16 10.29
C LYS A 125 17.70 9.51 11.08
N GLN A 126 16.80 8.78 10.42
CA GLN A 126 15.65 8.16 11.05
C GLN A 126 15.99 6.75 11.50
N THR A 127 15.45 6.38 12.66
CA THR A 127 15.63 5.06 13.27
C THR A 127 14.37 4.20 13.13
N ASN A 128 14.52 2.89 13.26
CA ASN A 128 13.39 1.96 13.21
C ASN A 128 12.38 2.26 14.32
N ALA A 129 12.85 2.62 15.52
CA ALA A 129 12.00 2.99 16.65
C ALA A 129 11.05 4.15 16.35
N GLU A 130 11.43 5.09 15.48
CA GLU A 130 10.63 6.27 15.14
C GLU A 130 9.45 5.94 14.21
N ILE A 131 9.54 4.87 13.43
CA ILE A 131 8.55 4.55 12.38
C ILE A 131 7.87 3.20 12.58
N MET A 132 8.38 2.35 13.46
CA MET A 132 7.80 1.02 13.69
C MET A 132 6.40 1.11 14.28
N SER A 133 5.54 0.18 13.87
CA SER A 133 4.32 -0.11 14.61
C SER A 133 4.66 -0.96 15.83
N SER A 134 4.26 -0.50 17.02
CA SER A 134 4.40 -1.24 18.28
C SER A 134 3.33 -2.33 18.39
N ASP A 135 3.62 -3.40 19.14
CA ASP A 135 2.73 -4.55 19.36
C ASP A 135 2.33 -5.29 18.06
N PRO A 136 3.32 -5.85 17.33
CA PRO A 136 3.06 -6.49 16.06
C PRO A 136 2.33 -7.81 16.26
N VAL A 137 1.40 -8.11 15.35
CA VAL A 137 0.75 -9.43 15.32
C VAL A 137 1.76 -10.48 14.89
N THR A 138 1.90 -11.54 15.69
CA THR A 138 2.81 -12.67 15.41
C THR A 138 2.07 -14.01 15.39
N VAL A 139 2.77 -15.05 14.93
CA VAL A 139 2.32 -16.44 15.00
C VAL A 139 3.27 -17.26 15.84
N GLY A 140 2.74 -18.20 16.61
CA GLY A 140 3.58 -19.15 17.34
C GLY A 140 4.21 -20.18 16.40
N GLU A 141 5.41 -20.67 16.70
CA GLU A 141 6.09 -21.70 15.89
C GLU A 141 5.30 -23.02 15.76
N ASP A 142 4.48 -23.35 16.76
CA ASP A 142 3.58 -24.51 16.81
C ASP A 142 2.15 -24.19 16.32
N GLU A 143 1.90 -22.95 15.88
CA GLU A 143 0.57 -22.53 15.42
C GLU A 143 0.24 -23.16 14.07
N ASP A 144 -1.03 -23.55 13.90
CA ASP A 144 -1.52 -24.14 12.65
C ASP A 144 -1.43 -23.14 11.49
N ILE A 145 -0.97 -23.61 10.33
CA ILE A 145 -0.74 -22.73 9.16
C ILE A 145 -2.03 -22.06 8.67
N TYR A 146 -3.21 -22.63 8.86
CA TYR A 146 -4.46 -22.00 8.42
C TYR A 146 -4.84 -20.83 9.33
N SER A 147 -4.59 -20.95 10.64
CA SER A 147 -4.70 -19.82 11.58
C SER A 147 -3.74 -18.69 11.20
N ALA A 148 -2.49 -19.03 10.90
CA ALA A 148 -1.49 -18.06 10.44
C ALA A 148 -1.92 -17.37 9.12
N MET A 149 -2.45 -18.11 8.16
CA MET A 149 -2.97 -17.57 6.90
C MET A 149 -4.18 -16.65 7.11
N ASP A 150 -5.07 -16.97 8.06
CA ASP A 150 -6.21 -16.11 8.37
C ASP A 150 -5.79 -14.82 9.06
N LYS A 151 -4.79 -14.87 9.95
CA LYS A 151 -4.13 -13.68 10.49
C LYS A 151 -3.54 -12.81 9.38
N MET A 152 -2.70 -13.38 8.50
CA MET A 152 -2.12 -12.66 7.35
C MET A 152 -3.19 -11.97 6.49
N ARG A 153 -4.25 -12.69 6.10
CA ARG A 153 -5.37 -12.14 5.32
C ARG A 153 -6.10 -11.01 6.04
N SER A 154 -6.28 -11.12 7.35
CA SER A 154 -6.96 -10.09 8.15
C SER A 154 -6.16 -8.78 8.24
N LEU A 155 -4.84 -8.87 8.10
CA LEU A 155 -3.92 -7.73 8.14
C LEU A 155 -3.64 -7.15 6.74
N ASP A 156 -4.12 -7.80 5.68
CA ASP A 156 -3.70 -7.54 4.29
C ASP A 156 -2.18 -7.66 4.07
N GLU A 157 -1.51 -8.50 4.88
CA GLU A 157 -0.06 -8.70 4.85
C GLU A 157 0.30 -10.05 4.23
N SER A 158 1.43 -10.10 3.52
CA SER A 158 1.93 -11.33 2.88
C SER A 158 2.96 -12.07 3.72
N GLU A 159 3.41 -11.49 4.81
CA GLU A 159 4.40 -12.03 5.71
C GLU A 159 3.95 -11.83 7.17
N ILE A 160 4.42 -12.69 8.08
CA ILE A 160 4.17 -12.52 9.51
C ILE A 160 5.35 -13.05 10.33
N PRO A 161 5.76 -12.36 11.41
CA PRO A 161 6.82 -12.85 12.30
C PRO A 161 6.38 -14.13 13.03
N VAL A 162 7.27 -15.11 13.11
CA VAL A 162 7.08 -16.35 13.88
C VAL A 162 7.87 -16.23 15.18
N VAL A 163 7.22 -16.47 16.31
CA VAL A 163 7.82 -16.37 17.64
C VAL A 163 7.75 -17.69 18.41
N SER A 164 8.75 -17.91 19.26
CA SER A 164 8.74 -18.96 20.28
C SER A 164 7.75 -18.62 21.40
N LYS A 165 7.51 -19.58 22.30
CA LYS A 165 6.71 -19.35 23.52
C LYS A 165 7.26 -18.24 24.43
N ALA A 166 8.56 -17.96 24.34
CA ALA A 166 9.21 -16.89 25.09
C ALA A 166 9.10 -15.51 24.40
N GLY A 167 8.40 -15.40 23.26
CA GLY A 167 8.25 -14.15 22.50
C GLY A 167 9.44 -13.80 21.60
N LYS A 168 10.47 -14.67 21.56
CA LYS A 168 11.64 -14.49 20.70
C LYS A 168 11.32 -14.80 19.24
N LEU A 169 11.85 -13.99 18.32
CA LEU A 169 11.75 -14.24 16.89
C LEU A 169 12.50 -15.52 16.50
N VAL A 170 11.81 -16.45 15.86
CA VAL A 170 12.39 -17.73 15.39
C VAL A 170 12.26 -17.95 13.89
N GLY A 171 11.47 -17.11 13.20
CA GLY A 171 11.38 -17.14 11.75
C GLY A 171 10.44 -16.09 11.19
N ILE A 172 10.30 -16.08 9.86
CA ILE A 172 9.27 -15.30 9.15
C ILE A 172 8.49 -16.24 8.26
N LEU A 173 7.17 -16.23 8.39
CA LEU A 173 6.30 -17.03 7.54
C LEU A 173 5.78 -16.17 6.39
N LYS A 174 5.93 -16.65 5.16
CA LYS A 174 5.46 -15.99 3.94
C LYS A 174 4.21 -16.69 3.41
N MET A 175 3.21 -15.92 2.98
CA MET A 175 1.97 -16.42 2.42
C MET A 175 2.22 -17.30 1.19
N GLU A 176 3.22 -16.99 0.37
CA GLU A 176 3.63 -17.79 -0.80
C GLU A 176 4.19 -19.19 -0.45
N SER A 177 4.76 -19.36 0.75
CA SER A 177 5.26 -20.64 1.25
C SER A 177 4.12 -21.56 1.68
N VAL A 178 3.06 -20.99 2.26
CA VAL A 178 1.89 -21.74 2.77
C VAL A 178 0.72 -21.85 1.79
N ALA A 179 0.66 -20.97 0.78
CA ALA A 179 -0.40 -20.99 -0.24
C ALA A 179 -0.59 -22.35 -0.94
N PRO A 180 0.46 -23.12 -1.31
CA PRO A 180 0.29 -24.45 -1.89
C PRO A 180 -0.50 -25.41 -0.99
N ALA A 181 -0.33 -25.35 0.33
CA ALA A 181 -1.04 -26.20 1.29
C ALA A 181 -2.56 -25.90 1.36
N SER A 182 -2.98 -24.72 0.93
CA SER A 182 -4.40 -24.38 0.77
C SER A 182 -5.02 -24.92 -0.52
N ILE A 183 -4.21 -25.09 -1.58
CA ILE A 183 -4.66 -25.54 -2.89
C ILE A 183 -4.87 -27.06 -2.90
N SER A 184 -4.01 -27.83 -2.23
CA SER A 184 -4.16 -29.29 -2.13
C SER A 184 -5.44 -29.73 -1.41
N ARG A 185 -5.98 -28.92 -0.47
CA ARG A 185 -7.27 -29.22 0.18
C ARG A 185 -8.49 -29.12 -0.76
N SER A 186 -8.41 -28.32 -1.82
CA SER A 186 -9.47 -28.26 -2.83
C SER A 186 -9.50 -29.50 -3.73
N GLU A 187 -8.34 -30.11 -4.02
CA GLU A 187 -8.26 -31.32 -4.84
C GLU A 187 -8.85 -32.54 -4.12
N ASP A 188 -8.56 -32.69 -2.82
CA ASP A 188 -9.11 -33.79 -2.00
C ASP A 188 -10.64 -33.75 -1.89
N ARG A 189 -11.27 -32.58 -2.03
CA ARG A 189 -12.74 -32.43 -2.00
C ARG A 189 -13.43 -32.76 -3.32
N ILE A 190 -12.72 -32.73 -4.45
CA ILE A 190 -13.32 -32.92 -5.78
C ILE A 190 -13.19 -34.39 -6.23
N GLY A 191 -12.30 -35.19 -5.63
CA GLY A 191 -11.90 -36.48 -6.18
C GLY A 191 -12.27 -37.76 -5.42
N LYS A 192 -12.88 -37.75 -4.22
CA LYS A 192 -13.16 -39.00 -3.50
C LYS A 192 -14.55 -39.04 -2.87
N GLN A 193 -15.40 -39.88 -3.48
CA GLN A 193 -16.47 -40.60 -2.78
C GLN A 193 -15.94 -41.16 -1.46
N GLU A 194 -16.83 -41.14 -0.47
CA GLU A 194 -16.68 -41.60 0.89
C GLU A 194 -15.83 -42.87 1.03
N TYR A 195 -14.66 -42.74 1.64
CA TYR A 195 -14.05 -43.85 2.37
C TYR A 195 -14.07 -43.44 3.84
N ALA A 196 -14.94 -44.11 4.60
CA ALA A 196 -15.02 -44.03 6.04
C ALA A 196 -13.71 -44.54 6.65
N GLY A 197 -12.81 -43.60 6.92
CA GLY A 197 -11.65 -43.76 7.78
C GLY A 197 -11.31 -42.37 8.28
N GLU A 198 -11.24 -42.19 9.59
CA GLU A 198 -10.74 -40.96 10.20
C GLU A 198 -9.30 -40.74 9.73
N LYS A 199 -9.13 -40.02 8.63
CA LYS A 199 -7.85 -39.42 8.30
C LYS A 199 -7.66 -38.31 9.33
N GLU A 200 -6.86 -38.59 10.37
CA GLU A 200 -6.27 -37.56 11.19
C GLU A 200 -5.72 -36.48 10.25
N LYS A 201 -6.32 -35.29 10.32
CA LYS A 201 -5.82 -34.14 9.56
C LYS A 201 -4.41 -33.89 10.07
N ILE A 202 -3.40 -34.17 9.25
CA ILE A 202 -2.01 -33.83 9.56
C ILE A 202 -1.99 -32.33 9.87
N ARG A 203 -1.78 -31.99 11.15
CA ARG A 203 -1.65 -30.61 11.60
C ARG A 203 -0.30 -30.12 11.13
N VAL A 204 -0.32 -29.14 10.23
CA VAL A 204 0.89 -28.52 9.71
C VAL A 204 1.08 -27.20 10.44
N VAL A 205 2.29 -26.98 10.96
CA VAL A 205 2.60 -25.83 11.82
C VAL A 205 3.52 -24.83 11.13
N ALA A 206 3.52 -23.59 11.63
CA ALA A 206 4.28 -22.48 11.07
C ALA A 206 5.78 -22.79 10.92
N SER A 207 6.39 -23.44 11.91
CA SER A 207 7.81 -23.82 11.90
C SER A 207 8.24 -24.71 10.72
N SER A 208 7.30 -25.41 10.08
CA SER A 208 7.59 -26.26 8.91
C SER A 208 7.73 -25.47 7.59
N PHE A 209 7.31 -24.21 7.57
CA PHE A 209 7.24 -23.38 6.34
C PHE A 209 7.92 -22.01 6.49
N MET A 210 8.38 -21.66 7.70
CA MET A 210 9.02 -20.38 7.95
C MET A 210 10.42 -20.33 7.35
N ASP A 211 10.80 -19.16 6.86
CA ASP A 211 12.18 -18.83 6.55
C ASP A 211 12.94 -18.49 7.84
N LEU A 212 14.26 -18.52 7.76
CA LEU A 212 15.14 -18.09 8.86
C LEU A 212 14.79 -16.67 9.32
N PRO A 213 14.92 -16.40 10.63
CA PRO A 213 14.58 -15.08 11.17
C PRO A 213 15.51 -14.02 10.57
N VAL A 214 14.92 -12.91 10.16
CA VAL A 214 15.63 -11.67 9.88
C VAL A 214 14.97 -10.55 10.66
N SER A 215 15.76 -9.62 11.17
CA SER A 215 15.28 -8.55 12.05
C SER A 215 16.21 -7.34 11.99
N VAL A 216 15.77 -6.28 12.66
CA VAL A 216 16.55 -5.07 12.93
C VAL A 216 16.37 -4.67 14.40
N LEU A 217 17.29 -3.85 14.90
CA LEU A 217 17.21 -3.22 16.21
C LEU A 217 16.47 -1.87 16.13
N PRO A 218 15.84 -1.41 17.22
CA PRO A 218 15.11 -0.15 17.26
C PRO A 218 16.01 1.06 16.97
N GLU A 219 17.27 1.05 17.42
CA GLU A 219 18.25 2.12 17.20
C GLU A 219 18.90 2.12 15.81
N GLU A 220 18.73 1.06 15.02
CA GLU A 220 19.28 1.01 13.66
C GLU A 220 18.53 1.94 12.71
N SER A 221 19.23 2.39 11.67
CA SER A 221 18.64 3.25 10.64
C SER A 221 17.57 2.50 9.84
N ILE A 222 16.54 3.22 9.39
CA ILE A 222 15.52 2.67 8.47
C ILE A 222 16.12 2.20 7.14
N THR A 223 17.32 2.66 6.78
CA THR A 223 18.08 2.15 5.63
C THR A 223 18.50 0.69 5.82
N LYS A 224 18.78 0.26 7.05
CA LYS A 224 19.06 -1.14 7.39
C LYS A 224 17.83 -2.00 7.19
N SER A 225 16.65 -1.51 7.57
CA SER A 225 15.37 -2.17 7.30
C SER A 225 15.15 -2.36 5.80
N ALA A 226 15.41 -1.32 4.98
CA ALA A 226 15.31 -1.42 3.54
C ALA A 226 16.29 -2.47 2.95
N GLU A 227 17.53 -2.52 3.44
CA GLU A 227 18.52 -3.52 3.04
C GLU A 227 18.05 -4.95 3.35
N VAL A 228 17.56 -5.18 4.57
CA VAL A 228 17.03 -6.49 5.00
C VAL A 228 15.83 -6.90 4.15
N MET A 229 14.89 -5.98 3.90
CA MET A 229 13.71 -6.22 3.04
C MET A 229 14.11 -6.64 1.62
N ILE A 230 15.07 -5.94 1.02
CA ILE A 230 15.55 -6.23 -0.34
C ILE A 230 16.24 -7.60 -0.39
N ASN A 231 17.12 -7.88 0.57
CA ASN A 231 17.94 -9.10 0.59
C ASN A 231 17.11 -10.34 0.91
N ALA A 232 16.21 -10.25 1.90
CA ALA A 232 15.34 -11.35 2.31
C ALA A 232 14.07 -11.49 1.44
N ARG A 233 13.83 -10.55 0.52
CA ARG A 233 12.63 -10.45 -0.33
C ARG A 233 11.34 -10.49 0.50
N ILE A 234 11.24 -9.55 1.44
CA ILE A 234 10.09 -9.39 2.35
C ILE A 234 9.61 -7.94 2.35
N HIS A 235 8.34 -7.74 2.68
CA HIS A 235 7.72 -6.41 2.72
C HIS A 235 7.64 -5.80 4.14
N ILE A 236 7.93 -6.60 5.16
CA ILE A 236 7.96 -6.20 6.56
C ILE A 236 9.21 -6.78 7.22
N VAL A 237 9.79 -6.07 8.18
CA VAL A 237 10.90 -6.55 9.00
C VAL A 237 10.55 -6.42 10.49
N PRO A 238 10.64 -7.51 11.27
CA PRO A 238 10.49 -7.46 12.72
C PRO A 238 11.58 -6.59 13.36
N VAL A 239 11.17 -5.74 14.29
CA VAL A 239 12.08 -5.01 15.19
C VAL A 239 12.19 -5.79 16.49
N VAL A 240 13.41 -6.14 16.87
CA VAL A 240 13.68 -6.93 18.09
C VAL A 240 14.49 -6.15 19.10
N ASN A 241 14.31 -6.47 20.39
CA ASN A 241 15.21 -5.99 21.43
C ASN A 241 16.51 -6.85 21.48
N ARG A 242 17.41 -6.54 22.42
CA ARG A 242 18.68 -7.26 22.60
C ARG A 242 18.53 -8.72 23.06
N GLU A 243 17.33 -9.15 23.43
CA GLU A 243 17.01 -10.52 23.85
C GLU A 243 16.31 -11.33 22.73
N ASP A 244 16.24 -10.77 21.52
CA ASP A 244 15.53 -11.26 20.32
C ASP A 244 14.00 -11.28 20.45
N ALA A 245 13.43 -10.62 21.48
CA ALA A 245 11.99 -10.48 21.60
C ALA A 245 11.48 -9.45 20.58
N VAL A 246 10.40 -9.80 19.88
CA VAL A 246 9.76 -8.90 18.89
C VAL A 246 9.04 -7.77 19.63
N ILE A 247 9.44 -6.52 19.37
CA ILE A 247 8.88 -5.32 20.01
C ILE A 247 8.15 -4.40 19.03
N GLY A 248 8.34 -4.61 17.73
CA GLY A 248 7.72 -3.80 16.68
C GLY A 248 7.88 -4.41 15.30
N ILE A 249 7.32 -3.74 14.31
CA ILE A 249 7.47 -4.10 12.90
C ILE A 249 7.60 -2.85 12.04
N VAL A 250 8.45 -2.91 11.04
CA VAL A 250 8.60 -1.87 10.02
C VAL A 250 8.23 -2.46 8.68
N GLY A 251 7.27 -1.86 7.99
CA GLY A 251 6.88 -2.22 6.62
C GLY A 251 7.48 -1.30 5.57
N VAL A 252 7.48 -1.75 4.30
CA VAL A 252 7.85 -0.88 3.16
C VAL A 252 7.00 0.39 3.16
N SER A 253 5.71 0.28 3.49
CA SER A 253 4.81 1.43 3.59
C SER A 253 5.32 2.47 4.58
N ASP A 254 5.79 2.05 5.76
CA ASP A 254 6.31 2.95 6.80
C ASP A 254 7.56 3.69 6.32
N ILE A 255 8.49 2.98 5.66
CA ILE A 255 9.69 3.58 5.06
C ILE A 255 9.30 4.58 3.97
N LEU A 256 8.34 4.24 3.11
CA LEU A 256 7.86 5.18 2.10
C LEU A 256 7.25 6.42 2.75
N HIS A 257 6.44 6.27 3.80
CA HIS A 257 5.86 7.39 4.55
C HIS A 257 6.93 8.24 5.23
N ALA A 258 8.04 7.64 5.66
CA ALA A 258 9.20 8.33 6.23
C ALA A 258 9.97 9.20 5.21
N ILE A 259 9.97 8.82 3.92
CA ILE A 259 10.60 9.63 2.87
C ILE A 259 9.98 11.03 2.85
N GLU A 260 10.79 12.03 3.21
CA GLU A 260 10.50 13.44 2.97
C GLU A 260 10.46 13.67 1.45
N THR A 261 9.27 13.59 0.86
CA THR A 261 9.06 14.24 -0.43
C THR A 261 9.25 15.74 -0.18
N GLY A 262 9.82 16.48 -1.14
CA GLY A 262 10.01 17.94 -1.02
C GLY A 262 8.73 18.74 -0.69
N ASP A 263 7.58 18.07 -0.60
CA ASP A 263 6.39 18.48 0.12
C ASP A 263 6.55 18.27 1.63
N ARG A 264 7.52 18.96 2.25
CA ARG A 264 7.52 19.20 3.68
C ARG A 264 6.29 20.02 4.03
N THR A 265 5.19 19.36 4.33
CA THR A 265 4.19 19.90 5.23
C THR A 265 4.46 19.25 6.60
N ARG A 266 5.39 19.75 7.42
CA ARG A 266 5.03 20.79 8.41
C ARG A 266 3.94 21.70 7.85
N GLY A 267 2.69 21.26 7.97
CA GLY A 267 1.59 21.92 7.31
C GLY A 267 0.24 21.42 7.80
N VAL A 268 -0.78 21.78 7.03
CA VAL A 268 -2.17 21.69 7.45
C VAL A 268 -2.66 20.24 7.32
N LEU A 269 -2.97 19.59 8.45
CA LEU A 269 -3.53 18.24 8.51
C LEU A 269 -4.92 18.23 7.88
N ILE A 270 -5.15 17.41 6.85
CA ILE A 270 -6.48 17.25 6.26
C ILE A 270 -7.20 16.13 7.01
N GLN A 271 -8.37 16.43 7.57
CA GLN A 271 -9.26 15.42 8.16
C GLN A 271 -10.56 15.38 7.38
N VAL A 272 -10.93 14.20 6.90
CA VAL A 272 -12.15 13.98 6.13
C VAL A 272 -13.12 13.15 6.95
N SER A 273 -14.40 13.52 6.91
CA SER A 273 -15.50 12.82 7.56
C SER A 273 -16.72 12.75 6.65
N GLY A 274 -17.57 11.74 6.86
CA GLY A 274 -18.83 11.56 6.12
C GLY A 274 -18.71 10.88 4.75
N LEU A 275 -17.53 10.36 4.42
CA LEU A 275 -17.31 9.41 3.31
C LEU A 275 -17.16 8.00 3.89
N GLY A 276 -17.84 7.02 3.28
CA GLY A 276 -17.80 5.62 3.68
C GLY A 276 -16.71 4.82 2.95
N PRO A 277 -16.54 3.54 3.31
CA PRO A 277 -15.48 2.66 2.77
C PRO A 277 -15.64 2.26 1.29
N PHE A 278 -16.64 2.80 0.58
CA PHE A 278 -16.89 2.56 -0.85
C PHE A 278 -16.83 3.85 -1.67
N ASP A 279 -16.41 4.96 -1.06
CA ASP A 279 -16.32 6.28 -1.69
C ASP A 279 -14.89 6.58 -2.19
N ASP A 280 -14.13 5.56 -2.58
CA ASP A 280 -12.69 5.65 -2.89
C ASP A 280 -12.40 6.72 -3.97
N ASP A 281 -13.22 6.79 -5.02
CA ASP A 281 -13.09 7.80 -6.08
C ASP A 281 -13.24 9.24 -5.54
N LEU A 282 -14.14 9.45 -4.56
CA LEU A 282 -14.36 10.75 -3.92
C LEU A 282 -13.24 11.07 -2.94
N TYR A 283 -12.73 10.07 -2.22
CA TYR A 283 -11.56 10.21 -1.38
C TYR A 283 -10.35 10.65 -2.20
N ASP A 284 -10.07 9.98 -3.31
CA ASP A 284 -8.97 10.30 -4.21
C ASP A 284 -9.09 11.71 -4.79
N GLU A 285 -10.27 12.07 -5.30
CA GLU A 285 -10.54 13.41 -5.85
C GLU A 285 -10.35 14.50 -4.78
N LEU A 286 -10.88 14.28 -3.57
CA LEU A 286 -10.77 15.23 -2.47
C LEU A 286 -9.33 15.39 -2.00
N PHE A 287 -8.62 14.31 -1.73
CA PHE A 287 -7.24 14.37 -1.25
C PHE A 287 -6.31 14.97 -2.29
N PHE A 288 -6.51 14.67 -3.57
CA PHE A 288 -5.74 15.26 -4.66
C PHE A 288 -5.91 16.78 -4.73
N GLU A 289 -7.15 17.27 -4.74
CA GLU A 289 -7.41 18.71 -4.81
C GLU A 289 -7.06 19.43 -3.50
N ALA A 290 -7.33 18.82 -2.35
CA ALA A 290 -7.00 19.37 -1.03
C ALA A 290 -5.48 19.44 -0.84
N GLY A 291 -4.70 18.46 -1.30
CA GLY A 291 -3.24 18.50 -1.29
C GLY A 291 -2.69 19.67 -2.09
N LYS A 292 -3.18 19.88 -3.32
CA LYS A 292 -2.82 21.05 -4.14
C LYS A 292 -3.17 22.36 -3.47
N PHE A 293 -4.35 22.44 -2.84
CA PHE A 293 -4.80 23.62 -2.12
C PHE A 293 -3.91 23.91 -0.91
N VAL A 294 -3.66 22.92 -0.05
CA VAL A 294 -2.81 23.06 1.14
C VAL A 294 -1.38 23.44 0.77
N SER A 295 -0.80 22.85 -0.29
CA SER A 295 0.54 23.21 -0.76
C SER A 295 0.62 24.67 -1.24
N ARG A 296 -0.41 25.15 -1.96
CA ARG A 296 -0.54 26.57 -2.35
C ARG A 296 -0.73 27.47 -1.14
N LEU A 297 -1.53 27.03 -0.17
CA LEU A 297 -1.85 27.77 1.05
C LEU A 297 -0.66 27.90 1.99
N ALA A 298 0.14 26.86 2.17
CA ALA A 298 1.39 26.92 2.92
C ALA A 298 2.33 27.99 2.36
N LYS A 299 2.44 28.08 1.03
CA LYS A 299 3.23 29.11 0.33
C LYS A 299 2.62 30.52 0.47
N LEU A 300 1.30 30.65 0.29
CA LEU A 300 0.61 31.94 0.29
C LEU A 300 0.45 32.53 1.68
N ALA A 301 0.10 31.73 2.68
CA ALA A 301 -0.27 32.18 4.02
C ALA A 301 0.84 31.97 5.07
N GLY A 302 1.92 31.25 4.74
CA GLY A 302 3.00 30.96 5.67
C GLY A 302 2.57 30.07 6.85
N ILE A 303 1.47 29.33 6.70
CA ILE A 303 0.96 28.43 7.75
C ILE A 303 1.92 27.27 7.89
N LYS A 304 2.63 27.23 9.02
CA LYS A 304 3.59 26.16 9.35
C LYS A 304 2.92 24.92 9.94
N ASN A 305 1.80 25.08 10.66
CA ASN A 305 1.02 24.01 11.28
C ASN A 305 -0.48 24.41 11.28
N GLY A 306 -1.39 23.47 11.00
CA GLY A 306 -2.84 23.72 11.04
C GLY A 306 -3.65 22.45 10.77
N THR A 307 -4.97 22.58 10.70
CA THR A 307 -5.91 21.51 10.34
C THR A 307 -6.94 22.04 9.36
N PHE A 308 -7.23 21.25 8.34
CA PHE A 308 -8.30 21.45 7.37
C PHE A 308 -9.32 20.33 7.49
N LEU A 309 -10.43 20.63 8.15
CA LEU A 309 -11.55 19.71 8.30
C LEU A 309 -12.43 19.77 7.06
N VAL A 310 -12.82 18.61 6.54
CA VAL A 310 -13.79 18.45 5.47
C VAL A 310 -14.85 17.45 5.93
N HIS A 311 -16.08 17.91 6.08
CA HIS A 311 -17.24 17.07 6.33
C HIS A 311 -18.07 16.98 5.05
N VAL A 312 -18.21 15.78 4.51
CA VAL A 312 -19.02 15.49 3.33
C VAL A 312 -20.36 14.91 3.76
N ALA A 313 -21.46 15.46 3.24
CA ALA A 313 -22.78 14.86 3.34
C ALA A 313 -23.32 14.56 1.93
N LYS A 314 -23.90 13.37 1.76
CA LYS A 314 -24.50 12.90 0.50
C LYS A 314 -26.02 12.87 0.63
N TYR A 315 -26.71 13.44 -0.34
CA TYR A 315 -28.17 13.43 -0.41
C TYR A 315 -28.61 12.83 -1.74
N GLU A 316 -29.30 11.70 -1.69
CA GLU A 316 -29.87 11.04 -2.87
C GLU A 316 -31.17 11.72 -3.29
N SER A 317 -31.26 12.14 -4.55
CA SER A 317 -32.48 12.73 -5.10
C SER A 317 -32.57 12.48 -6.61
N GLY A 318 -33.61 11.76 -7.04
CA GLY A 318 -33.87 11.49 -8.45
C GLY A 318 -32.80 10.67 -9.17
N GLY A 319 -32.15 9.73 -8.46
CA GLY A 319 -31.09 8.88 -9.02
C GLY A 319 -29.74 9.60 -9.23
N ARG A 320 -29.57 10.77 -8.61
CA ARG A 320 -28.31 11.51 -8.56
C ARG A 320 -27.97 11.86 -7.12
N THR A 321 -26.67 11.87 -6.83
CA THR A 321 -26.16 12.27 -5.53
C THR A 321 -25.85 13.76 -5.53
N LYS A 322 -26.41 14.49 -4.56
CA LYS A 322 -26.02 15.87 -4.24
C LYS A 322 -25.03 15.85 -3.09
N TYR A 323 -23.88 16.50 -3.27
CA TYR A 323 -22.82 16.59 -2.28
C TYR A 323 -22.90 17.92 -1.55
N SER A 324 -22.82 17.89 -0.22
CA SER A 324 -22.69 19.09 0.61
C SER A 324 -21.40 18.98 1.41
N LEU A 325 -20.50 19.93 1.19
CA LEU A 325 -19.21 19.98 1.84
C LEU A 325 -19.21 21.12 2.84
N ARG A 326 -18.88 20.81 4.09
CA ARG A 326 -18.59 21.80 5.12
C ARG A 326 -17.13 21.72 5.45
N THR A 327 -16.43 22.84 5.34
CA THR A 327 -14.99 22.86 5.56
C THR A 327 -14.61 23.91 6.58
N ARG A 328 -13.54 23.61 7.32
CA ARG A 328 -12.96 24.53 8.29
C ARG A 328 -11.44 24.44 8.25
N LEU A 329 -10.80 25.56 8.02
CA LEU A 329 -9.36 25.72 8.10
C LEU A 329 -9.00 26.46 9.39
N PHE A 330 -8.13 25.88 10.20
CA PHE A 330 -7.53 26.57 11.35
C PHE A 330 -6.03 26.30 11.46
N GLY A 331 -5.24 27.34 11.70
CA GLY A 331 -3.77 27.23 11.81
C GLY A 331 -3.10 28.60 11.79
N GLY A 332 -2.14 28.82 12.69
CA GLY A 332 -1.58 30.16 12.92
C GLY A 332 -2.67 31.13 13.38
N SER A 333 -2.79 32.29 12.71
CA SER A 333 -3.84 33.29 12.95
C SER A 333 -5.12 33.07 12.13
N PHE A 334 -5.18 32.03 11.30
CA PHE A 334 -6.32 31.79 10.42
C PHE A 334 -7.32 30.84 11.09
N ALA A 335 -8.58 31.25 11.11
CA ALA A 335 -9.72 30.41 11.50
C ALA A 335 -10.92 30.78 10.61
N MET A 336 -11.20 29.95 9.61
CA MET A 336 -12.20 30.26 8.58
C MET A 336 -12.96 29.00 8.16
N SER A 337 -14.22 29.20 7.79
CA SER A 337 -15.09 28.15 7.27
C SER A 337 -15.67 28.55 5.93
N VAL A 338 -15.74 27.58 5.02
CA VAL A 338 -16.38 27.69 3.71
C VAL A 338 -17.18 26.43 3.49
N ASN A 339 -18.44 26.60 3.11
CA ASN A 339 -19.34 25.50 2.82
C ASN A 339 -19.89 25.70 1.41
N ASP A 340 -20.07 24.61 0.69
CA ASP A 340 -20.66 24.62 -0.65
C ASP A 340 -21.44 23.31 -0.86
N TYR A 341 -22.27 23.27 -1.89
CA TYR A 341 -22.97 22.08 -2.33
C TYR A 341 -23.09 22.05 -3.85
N ASP A 342 -23.05 20.86 -4.43
CA ASP A 342 -23.22 20.66 -5.86
C ASP A 342 -23.65 19.22 -6.17
N TRP A 343 -24.17 19.00 -7.37
CA TRP A 343 -24.40 17.65 -7.91
C TRP A 343 -23.11 17.04 -8.47
N ASN A 344 -22.04 17.84 -8.61
CA ASN A 344 -20.71 17.40 -8.99
C ASN A 344 -19.70 17.71 -7.88
N PHE A 345 -19.12 16.65 -7.30
CA PHE A 345 -18.22 16.73 -6.16
C PHE A 345 -16.97 17.60 -6.43
N GLY A 346 -16.28 17.38 -7.55
CA GLY A 346 -15.12 18.19 -7.96
C GLY A 346 -15.42 19.68 -8.12
N LYS A 347 -16.56 20.05 -8.73
CA LYS A 347 -16.99 21.46 -8.83
C LYS A 347 -17.21 22.10 -7.47
N CYS A 348 -17.82 21.36 -6.55
CA CYS A 348 -18.05 21.81 -5.18
C CYS A 348 -16.70 22.11 -4.49
N ILE A 349 -15.76 21.18 -4.56
CA ILE A 349 -14.42 21.31 -3.97
C ILE A 349 -13.66 22.50 -4.57
N ALA A 350 -13.64 22.61 -5.90
CA ALA A 350 -12.90 23.66 -6.59
C ALA A 350 -13.37 25.06 -6.17
N ARG A 351 -14.68 25.27 -6.01
CA ARG A 351 -15.25 26.55 -5.56
C ARG A 351 -14.93 26.86 -4.10
N ILE A 352 -14.93 25.84 -3.23
CA ILE A 352 -14.52 25.99 -1.83
C ILE A 352 -13.08 26.50 -1.76
N PHE A 353 -12.17 25.89 -2.51
CA PHE A 353 -10.75 26.27 -2.51
C PHE A 353 -10.50 27.65 -3.11
N ASP A 354 -11.14 27.99 -4.24
CA ASP A 354 -11.07 29.34 -4.80
C ASP A 354 -11.57 30.41 -3.81
N THR A 355 -12.63 30.10 -3.05
CA THR A 355 -13.15 31.00 -2.02
C THR A 355 -12.15 31.20 -0.88
N TYR A 356 -11.51 30.14 -0.39
CA TYR A 356 -10.45 30.26 0.61
C TYR A 356 -9.29 31.10 0.11
N GLU A 357 -8.81 30.85 -1.10
CA GLU A 357 -7.68 31.60 -1.69
C GLU A 357 -7.98 33.09 -1.78
N LYS A 358 -9.18 33.47 -2.23
CA LYS A 358 -9.62 34.87 -2.28
C LYS A 358 -9.66 35.52 -0.90
N ARG A 359 -10.18 34.81 0.11
CA ARG A 359 -10.26 35.33 1.50
C ARG A 359 -8.88 35.53 2.11
N ILE A 360 -7.99 34.55 1.96
CA ILE A 360 -6.62 34.61 2.49
C ILE A 360 -5.82 35.74 1.83
N LYS A 361 -5.93 35.91 0.50
CA LYS A 361 -5.29 37.03 -0.21
C LYS A 361 -5.76 38.39 0.32
N LYS A 362 -7.05 38.51 0.66
CA LYS A 362 -7.63 39.74 1.19
C LYS A 362 -7.19 40.04 2.63
N GLU A 363 -7.04 39.03 3.49
CA GLU A 363 -6.54 39.19 4.86
C GLU A 363 -5.06 39.62 4.88
N LYS A 364 -4.24 39.07 3.98
CA LYS A 364 -2.83 39.50 3.82
C LYS A 364 -2.64 40.92 3.31
N GLN A 365 -3.62 41.51 2.64
CA GLN A 365 -3.56 42.92 2.23
C GLN A 365 -3.93 43.89 3.38
N ARG A 366 -4.48 43.37 4.47
CA ARG A 366 -4.92 44.14 5.65
C ARG A 366 -3.95 44.06 6.83
N THR A 367 -2.95 43.18 6.75
CA THR A 367 -1.92 42.91 7.76
C THR A 367 -0.57 43.30 7.16
#